data_AF-A0A2N4SSG5-F1
#
_entry.id   AF-A0A2N4SSG5-F1
#
_cell.length_a   1.000
_cell.length_b   1.000
_cell.length_c   1.000
_cell.angle_alpha   90.00
_cell.angle_beta   90.00
_cell.angle_gamma   90.00
#
_symmetry.space_group_name_H-M   'P 1'
#
loop_
_entity.id
_entity.type
_entity.pdbx_description
1 polymer ?
#
loop_
_entity_poly.entity_id
_entity_poly.type
_entity_poly.pdbx_seq_one_letter_code
_entity_poly.pdbx_strand_id
1 'polypeptide(L)'
;MNDALANSPFSEAQLSKALSTLEASAQQLRILIASMPPKELLGYVYATLVLGPIKDRKISDEEVPETEIRPKQNLEEAQFLLEYIHAVLATTSTSVESKLDEAVCAEIIRIAEKLKSASLMIAMIIAGQSSEEQFGANTQTFLFHALSTWILMRGQRYQVLEKEFFVFALNPHDDALRRVYGMGALEIAAGIQESADAVRLGHDQAVRALMGSIEDAQRFVASHDQSATEGMAQWMAEHTEPAKRASIAFDDLFQGGICNVSRHTRLPALLLDDLSYEVAEETEFFGPGTYSGTPFRTLPARKKPFIKLDGEHYLTDPSFARDSMYRAMLHNLLIRDIGYSDEFKERQKEWSETAFSNVFKDQFIGATILRECWIPPISDPRFPLNTDPPVL
;
A
#
# COMPACT_ATOMS: atom_id res chain seq x y z
N MET A 1 27.26 -17.06 10.02
CA MET A 1 26.00 -16.42 10.46
C MET A 1 25.19 -17.31 11.40
N ASN A 2 25.24 -18.64 11.27
CA ASN A 2 24.51 -19.57 12.16
C ASN A 2 25.00 -19.56 13.63
N ASP A 3 26.29 -19.34 13.90
CA ASP A 3 26.80 -19.29 15.28
C ASP A 3 26.44 -18.01 16.05
N ALA A 4 25.96 -16.96 15.37
CA ALA A 4 25.54 -15.72 16.02
C ALA A 4 24.10 -15.77 16.58
N LEU A 5 23.30 -16.77 16.17
CA LEU A 5 21.90 -16.92 16.59
C LEU A 5 21.69 -18.03 17.64
N ALA A 6 22.67 -18.94 17.80
CA ALA A 6 22.53 -20.13 18.65
C ALA A 6 22.59 -19.87 20.18
N ASN A 7 22.96 -18.67 20.61
CA ASN A 7 22.90 -18.26 22.02
C ASN A 7 22.18 -16.91 22.11
N SER A 8 20.84 -16.92 22.13
CA SER A 8 20.07 -15.69 22.32
C SER A 8 20.34 -15.15 23.73
N PRO A 9 20.98 -13.97 23.90
CA PRO A 9 21.27 -13.39 25.20
C PRO A 9 20.03 -12.76 25.86
N PHE A 10 18.85 -12.94 25.27
CA PHE A 10 17.64 -12.23 25.65
C PHE A 10 16.76 -13.08 26.55
N SER A 11 16.35 -12.54 27.71
CA SER A 11 15.38 -13.17 28.60
C SER A 11 13.94 -12.87 28.18
N GLU A 12 12.99 -13.70 28.63
CA GLU A 12 11.55 -13.49 28.41
C GLU A 12 11.08 -12.12 28.94
N ALA A 13 11.67 -11.66 30.06
CA ALA A 13 11.42 -10.34 30.62
C ALA A 13 11.89 -9.19 29.69
N GLN A 14 12.99 -9.39 28.95
CA GLN A 14 13.47 -8.41 27.97
C GLN A 14 12.56 -8.35 26.74
N LEU A 15 12.07 -9.49 26.25
CA LEU A 15 11.09 -9.53 25.15
C LEU A 15 9.79 -8.82 25.56
N SER A 16 9.25 -9.14 26.74
CA SER A 16 8.03 -8.51 27.26
C SER A 16 8.18 -6.98 27.36
N LYS A 17 9.29 -6.50 27.93
CA LYS A 17 9.59 -5.07 28.00
C LYS A 17 9.72 -4.41 26.61
N ALA A 18 10.36 -5.09 25.66
CA ALA A 18 10.50 -4.59 24.29
C ALA A 18 9.13 -4.46 23.61
N LEU A 19 8.25 -5.47 23.78
CA LEU A 19 6.88 -5.45 23.27
C LEU A 19 6.05 -4.32 23.86
N SER A 20 6.09 -4.12 25.19
CA SER A 20 5.37 -2.99 25.81
C SER A 20 5.88 -1.63 25.31
N THR A 21 7.19 -1.51 25.04
CA THR A 21 7.76 -0.29 24.46
C THR A 21 7.30 -0.07 23.01
N LEU A 22 7.15 -1.16 22.25
CA LEU A 22 6.64 -1.14 20.89
C LEU A 22 5.18 -0.69 20.85
N GLU A 23 4.33 -1.27 21.71
CA GLU A 23 2.91 -0.90 21.85
C GLU A 23 2.76 0.57 22.28
N ALA A 24 3.60 1.04 23.22
CA ALA A 24 3.61 2.45 23.62
C ALA A 24 3.99 3.38 22.45
N SER A 25 4.95 2.98 21.61
CA SER A 25 5.34 3.74 20.43
C SER A 25 4.23 3.78 19.38
N ALA A 26 3.53 2.65 19.17
CA ALA A 26 2.38 2.59 18.27
C ALA A 26 1.22 3.47 18.77
N GLN A 27 0.96 3.48 20.08
CA GLN A 27 -0.06 4.34 20.68
C GLN A 27 0.31 5.83 20.57
N GLN A 28 1.58 6.18 20.74
CA GLN A 28 2.05 7.55 20.51
C GLN A 28 1.83 7.97 19.06
N LEU A 29 2.19 7.10 18.10
CA LEU A 29 1.99 7.34 16.68
C LEU A 29 0.50 7.53 16.35
N ARG A 30 -0.39 6.71 16.93
CA ARG A 30 -1.85 6.83 16.81
C ARG A 30 -2.35 8.21 17.23
N ILE A 31 -1.91 8.71 18.39
CA ILE A 31 -2.35 10.00 18.92
C ILE A 31 -1.94 11.14 17.98
N LEU A 32 -0.69 11.12 17.50
CA LEU A 32 -0.16 12.18 16.64
C LEU A 32 -0.85 12.18 15.27
N ILE A 33 -1.03 11.01 14.65
CA ILE A 33 -1.72 10.91 13.37
C ILE A 33 -3.18 11.37 13.52
N ALA A 34 -3.88 10.96 14.57
CA ALA A 34 -5.28 11.35 14.80
C ALA A 34 -5.46 12.86 15.07
N SER A 35 -4.40 13.55 15.50
CA SER A 35 -4.41 15.01 15.69
C SER A 35 -4.21 15.81 14.41
N MET A 36 -3.84 15.17 13.29
CA MET A 36 -3.59 15.86 12.03
C MET A 36 -4.79 15.76 11.06
N PRO A 37 -5.00 16.79 10.21
CA PRO A 37 -5.96 16.71 9.12
C PRO A 37 -5.56 15.60 8.12
N PRO A 38 -6.42 14.58 7.88
CA PRO A 38 -6.03 13.38 7.14
C PRO A 38 -5.47 13.63 5.73
N LYS A 39 -6.16 14.49 4.96
CA LYS A 39 -5.83 14.80 3.56
C LYS A 39 -4.49 15.53 3.44
N GLU A 40 -4.28 16.54 4.28
CA GLU A 40 -3.04 17.32 4.34
C GLU A 40 -1.87 16.45 4.81
N LEU A 41 -2.08 15.56 5.79
CA LEU A 41 -1.04 14.62 6.23
C LEU A 41 -0.62 13.67 5.10
N LEU A 42 -1.57 13.13 4.32
CA LEU A 42 -1.26 12.31 3.15
C LEU A 42 -0.43 13.11 2.13
N GLY A 43 -0.87 14.32 1.78
CA GLY A 43 -0.12 15.21 0.88
C GLY A 43 1.29 15.50 1.38
N TYR A 44 1.45 15.80 2.66
CA TYR A 44 2.75 16.06 3.28
C TYR A 44 3.71 14.87 3.16
N VAL A 45 3.24 13.65 3.42
CA VAL A 45 4.06 12.44 3.33
C VAL A 45 4.52 12.19 1.89
N TYR A 46 3.64 12.34 0.91
CA TYR A 46 4.01 12.20 -0.49
C TYR A 46 4.98 13.30 -0.95
N ALA A 47 4.73 14.56 -0.58
CA ALA A 47 5.61 15.67 -0.93
C ALA A 47 7.02 15.53 -0.32
N THR A 48 7.11 15.03 0.93
CA THR A 48 8.36 15.00 1.69
C THR A 48 9.16 13.71 1.45
N LEU A 49 8.53 12.54 1.62
CA LEU A 49 9.24 11.26 1.60
C LEU A 49 9.27 10.62 0.22
N VAL A 50 8.23 10.84 -0.60
CA VAL A 50 8.14 10.24 -1.94
C VAL A 50 8.79 11.16 -2.99
N LEU A 51 8.55 12.47 -2.91
CA LEU A 51 9.05 13.44 -3.89
C LEU A 51 10.31 14.21 -3.46
N GLY A 52 10.57 14.38 -2.16
CA GLY A 52 11.73 15.12 -1.65
C GLY A 52 13.05 14.73 -2.31
N PRO A 53 13.37 13.42 -2.42
CA PRO A 53 14.61 12.95 -3.06
C PRO A 53 14.73 13.24 -4.56
N ILE A 54 13.62 13.50 -5.26
CA ILE A 54 13.61 13.79 -6.71
C ILE A 54 13.99 15.25 -6.97
N LYS A 55 13.72 16.17 -6.02
CA LYS A 55 14.09 17.60 -6.15
C LYS A 55 15.60 17.83 -6.06
N ASP A 56 16.29 17.12 -5.16
CA ASP A 56 17.75 17.28 -4.97
C ASP A 56 18.55 16.84 -6.21
N ARG A 57 17.99 15.93 -7.04
CA ARG A 57 18.61 15.51 -8.31
C ARG A 57 18.57 16.55 -9.43
N LYS A 58 17.62 17.49 -9.42
CA LYS A 58 17.52 18.52 -10.48
C LYS A 58 18.44 19.73 -10.25
N ILE A 59 19.11 19.80 -9.09
CA ILE A 59 19.95 20.95 -8.72
C ILE A 59 21.45 20.64 -8.94
N SER A 60 21.86 19.37 -8.99
CA SER A 60 23.25 19.00 -9.26
C SER A 60 23.39 18.28 -10.62
N ASP A 61 23.80 19.00 -11.66
CA ASP A 61 24.33 18.46 -12.92
C ASP A 61 25.74 17.83 -12.76
N GLU A 62 26.05 17.29 -11.58
CA GLU A 62 27.26 16.49 -11.36
C GLU A 62 26.85 15.03 -11.24
N GLU A 63 27.50 14.14 -11.99
CA GLU A 63 27.33 12.70 -11.95
C GLU A 63 27.55 12.17 -10.52
N VAL A 64 26.49 12.11 -9.72
CA VAL A 64 26.52 11.45 -8.42
C VAL A 64 26.62 9.94 -8.68
N PRO A 65 27.63 9.24 -8.13
CA PRO A 65 27.80 7.80 -8.35
C PRO A 65 26.53 7.03 -7.93
N GLU A 66 26.19 5.96 -8.66
CA GLU A 66 25.04 5.05 -8.40
C GLU A 66 25.05 4.34 -7.03
N THR A 67 25.91 4.71 -6.08
CA THR A 67 26.08 4.07 -4.78
C THR A 67 25.33 4.74 -3.62
N GLU A 68 24.51 5.76 -3.84
CA GLU A 68 23.69 6.32 -2.75
C GLU A 68 22.38 5.54 -2.53
N ILE A 69 22.36 4.77 -1.44
CA ILE A 69 21.27 3.90 -0.92
C ILE A 69 19.96 4.68 -0.58
N ARG A 70 19.89 6.00 -0.83
CA ARG A 70 18.86 6.92 -0.28
C ARG A 70 17.44 6.83 -0.88
N PRO A 71 17.22 6.67 -2.21
CA PRO A 71 15.86 6.78 -2.77
C PRO A 71 14.92 5.63 -2.35
N LYS A 72 15.49 4.43 -2.21
CA LYS A 72 14.73 3.23 -1.83
C LYS A 72 14.36 3.23 -0.35
N GLN A 73 15.23 3.76 0.51
CA GLN A 73 14.98 3.88 1.95
C GLN A 73 13.79 4.80 2.23
N ASN A 74 13.75 5.98 1.61
CA ASN A 74 12.65 6.94 1.82
C ASN A 74 11.29 6.40 1.33
N LEU A 75 11.29 5.60 0.25
CA LEU A 75 10.07 4.94 -0.22
C LEU A 75 9.57 3.88 0.78
N GLU A 76 10.46 3.04 1.31
CA GLU A 76 10.09 2.01 2.31
C GLU A 76 9.64 2.63 3.64
N GLU A 77 10.17 3.80 4.00
CA GLU A 77 9.74 4.59 5.16
C GLU A 77 8.37 5.22 4.93
N ALA A 78 8.16 5.84 3.76
CA ALA A 78 6.86 6.38 3.35
C ALA A 78 5.79 5.29 3.36
N GLN A 79 6.06 4.15 2.73
CA GLN A 79 5.14 3.01 2.67
C GLN A 79 4.72 2.58 4.07
N PHE A 80 5.67 2.30 4.98
CA PHE A 80 5.40 1.90 6.35
C PHE A 80 4.54 2.93 7.10
N LEU A 81 4.84 4.23 6.95
CA LEU A 81 4.08 5.30 7.56
C LEU A 81 2.65 5.39 6.97
N LEU A 82 2.48 5.26 5.66
CA LEU A 82 1.18 5.30 5.00
C LEU A 82 0.25 4.16 5.43
N GLU A 83 0.80 2.99 5.80
CA GLU A 83 0.01 1.90 6.39
C GLU A 83 -0.49 2.26 7.79
N TYR A 84 0.36 2.92 8.57
CA TYR A 84 -0.01 3.38 9.90
C TYR A 84 -1.01 4.53 9.85
N ILE A 85 -0.89 5.43 8.87
CA ILE A 85 -1.90 6.45 8.60
C ILE A 85 -3.23 5.77 8.29
N HIS A 86 -3.25 4.82 7.35
CA HIS A 86 -4.47 4.05 7.05
C HIS A 86 -5.03 3.39 8.31
N ALA A 87 -4.19 2.69 9.07
CA ALA A 87 -4.61 1.96 10.25
C ALA A 87 -5.23 2.89 11.31
N VAL A 88 -4.61 4.05 11.56
CA VAL A 88 -5.12 5.01 12.54
C VAL A 88 -6.43 5.62 12.09
N LEU A 89 -6.56 6.00 10.82
CA LEU A 89 -7.82 6.52 10.27
C LEU A 89 -8.94 5.49 10.36
N ALA A 90 -8.64 4.23 10.04
CA ALA A 90 -9.61 3.14 10.13
C ALA A 90 -10.06 2.86 11.57
N THR A 91 -9.23 3.14 12.59
CA THR A 91 -9.50 2.74 13.99
C THR A 91 -9.76 3.88 14.97
N THR A 92 -9.62 5.13 14.53
CA THR A 92 -9.58 6.28 15.42
C THR A 92 -10.23 7.48 14.77
N SER A 93 -11.12 8.14 15.51
CA SER A 93 -11.68 9.41 15.08
C SER A 93 -10.57 10.47 15.02
N THR A 94 -10.59 11.28 13.98
CA THR A 94 -9.63 12.36 13.78
C THR A 94 -10.22 13.71 14.16
N SER A 95 -9.36 14.65 14.56
CA SER A 95 -9.76 16.03 14.74
C SER A 95 -9.89 16.71 13.38
N VAL A 96 -11.11 17.00 12.94
CA VAL A 96 -11.38 17.64 11.63
C VAL A 96 -11.01 19.13 11.61
N GLU A 97 -10.89 19.76 12.78
CA GLU A 97 -10.63 21.21 12.91
C GLU A 97 -9.15 21.59 13.11
N SER A 98 -8.23 20.62 13.15
CA SER A 98 -6.81 20.92 13.34
C SER A 98 -6.15 21.33 12.02
N LYS A 99 -5.18 22.24 12.12
CA LYS A 99 -4.29 22.58 11.00
C LYS A 99 -3.11 21.62 10.97
N LEU A 100 -2.55 21.39 9.78
CA LEU A 100 -1.28 20.69 9.65
C LEU A 100 -0.20 21.40 10.47
N ASP A 101 0.51 20.64 11.30
CA ASP A 101 1.68 21.09 12.05
C ASP A 101 2.90 20.29 11.58
N GLU A 102 3.84 20.98 10.94
CA GLU A 102 5.05 20.36 10.41
C GLU A 102 5.93 19.73 11.50
N ALA A 103 5.95 20.29 12.71
CA ALA A 103 6.71 19.72 13.83
C ALA A 103 6.07 18.40 14.30
N VAL A 104 4.74 18.31 14.29
CA VAL A 104 4.04 17.06 14.56
C VAL A 104 4.28 16.05 13.44
N CYS A 105 4.29 16.48 12.18
CA CYS A 105 4.59 15.61 11.04
C CYS A 105 6.00 15.02 11.12
N ALA A 106 7.01 15.84 11.47
CA ALA A 106 8.38 15.37 11.67
C ALA A 106 8.47 14.34 12.81
N GLU A 107 7.73 14.56 13.91
CA GLU A 107 7.67 13.63 15.03
C GLU A 107 6.97 12.31 14.66
N ILE A 108 5.90 12.36 13.84
CA ILE A 108 5.23 11.18 13.27
C ILE A 108 6.23 10.31 12.49
N ILE A 109 7.00 10.92 11.58
CA ILE A 109 8.01 10.21 10.77
C ILE A 109 9.05 9.55 11.68
N ARG A 110 9.60 10.32 12.63
CA ARG A 110 10.61 9.82 13.58
C ARG A 110 10.11 8.63 14.41
N ILE A 111 8.86 8.67 14.87
CA ILE A 111 8.27 7.57 15.65
C ILE A 111 8.01 6.36 14.76
N ALA A 112 7.54 6.55 13.52
CA ALA A 112 7.33 5.46 12.57
C ALA A 112 8.63 4.72 12.26
N GLU A 113 9.74 5.43 12.04
CA GLU A 113 11.07 4.84 11.86
C GLU A 113 11.53 4.04 13.09
N LYS A 114 11.33 4.61 14.28
CA LYS A 114 11.64 3.93 15.55
C LYS A 114 10.81 2.66 15.71
N LEU A 115 9.51 2.71 15.38
CA LEU A 115 8.58 1.59 15.46
C LEU A 115 8.98 0.47 14.49
N LYS A 116 9.31 0.82 13.24
CA LYS A 116 9.83 -0.11 12.22
C LYS A 116 11.10 -0.81 12.72
N SER A 117 12.08 -0.03 13.18
CA SER A 117 13.36 -0.56 13.67
C SER A 117 13.20 -1.46 14.89
N ALA A 118 12.37 -1.06 15.86
CA ALA A 118 12.09 -1.85 17.05
C ALA A 118 11.36 -3.17 16.71
N SER A 119 10.46 -3.14 15.72
CA SER A 119 9.75 -4.35 15.25
C SER A 119 10.71 -5.38 14.67
N LEU A 120 11.72 -4.95 13.91
CA LEU A 120 12.75 -5.86 13.37
C LEU A 120 13.63 -6.48 14.45
N MET A 121 14.01 -5.68 15.45
CA MET A 121 14.75 -6.19 16.60
C MET A 121 13.93 -7.24 17.37
N ILE A 122 12.64 -6.97 17.58
CA ILE A 122 11.74 -7.92 18.25
C ILE A 122 11.56 -9.19 17.40
N ALA A 123 11.44 -9.08 16.08
CA ALA A 123 11.39 -10.24 15.19
C ALA A 123 12.64 -11.12 15.32
N MET A 124 13.82 -10.53 15.46
CA MET A 124 15.07 -11.24 15.71
C MET A 124 15.08 -11.93 17.09
N ILE A 125 14.59 -11.26 18.14
CA ILE A 125 14.49 -11.83 19.49
C ILE A 125 13.53 -13.02 19.50
N ILE A 126 12.32 -12.86 18.95
CA ILE A 126 11.32 -13.93 18.84
C ILE A 126 11.90 -15.14 18.09
N ALA A 127 12.57 -14.89 16.97
CA ALA A 127 13.19 -15.96 16.18
C ALA A 127 14.29 -16.70 16.95
N GLY A 128 15.19 -15.98 17.63
CA GLY A 128 16.30 -16.57 18.39
C GLY A 128 15.86 -17.27 19.69
N GLN A 129 14.70 -16.94 20.24
CA GLN A 129 14.12 -17.58 21.42
C GLN A 129 13.18 -18.76 21.09
N SER A 130 12.86 -18.96 19.81
CA SER A 130 11.93 -20.01 19.40
C SER A 130 12.50 -21.41 19.66
N SER A 131 11.68 -22.26 20.28
CA SER A 131 11.94 -23.68 20.46
C SER A 131 11.35 -24.55 19.33
N GLU A 132 10.86 -23.93 18.25
CA GLU A 132 10.33 -24.65 17.10
C GLU A 132 11.46 -25.36 16.34
N GLU A 133 11.21 -26.60 15.91
CA GLU A 133 12.20 -27.44 15.21
C GLU A 133 11.74 -27.90 13.82
N GLN A 134 10.64 -27.34 13.32
CA GLN A 134 9.95 -27.76 12.08
C GLN A 134 10.87 -27.79 10.84
N PHE A 135 11.93 -26.97 10.83
CA PHE A 135 12.94 -26.91 9.76
C PHE A 135 14.37 -27.18 10.29
N GLY A 136 14.49 -27.89 11.41
CA GLY A 136 15.76 -28.20 12.06
C GLY A 136 16.60 -26.95 12.34
N ALA A 137 17.89 -26.99 12.00
CA ALA A 137 18.86 -25.91 12.22
C ALA A 137 18.48 -24.58 11.53
N ASN A 138 17.60 -24.60 10.52
CA ASN A 138 17.19 -23.40 9.80
C ASN A 138 15.92 -22.75 10.38
N THR A 139 15.26 -23.35 11.38
CA THR A 139 13.96 -22.89 11.87
C THR A 139 13.98 -21.43 12.33
N GLN A 140 14.99 -21.04 13.11
CA GLN A 140 15.13 -19.65 13.58
C GLN A 140 15.34 -18.67 12.43
N THR A 141 16.15 -19.04 11.43
CA THR A 141 16.38 -18.22 10.23
C THR A 141 15.09 -18.05 9.43
N PHE A 142 14.33 -19.13 9.20
CA PHE A 142 13.04 -19.06 8.53
C PHE A 142 12.03 -18.20 9.30
N LEU A 143 11.96 -18.35 10.62
CA LEU A 143 11.05 -17.57 11.46
C LEU A 143 11.39 -16.07 11.41
N PHE A 144 12.68 -15.71 11.49
CA PHE A 144 13.11 -14.33 11.32
C PHE A 144 12.73 -13.78 9.95
N HIS A 145 12.95 -14.53 8.88
CA HIS A 145 12.56 -14.12 7.53
C HIS A 145 11.04 -13.97 7.39
N ALA A 146 10.24 -14.86 7.97
CA ALA A 146 8.78 -14.77 7.94
C ALA A 146 8.28 -13.50 8.65
N LEU A 147 8.80 -13.23 9.86
CA LEU A 147 8.41 -12.05 10.65
C LEU A 147 8.88 -10.74 10.01
N SER A 148 10.14 -10.67 9.58
CA SER A 148 10.67 -9.48 8.90
C SER A 148 9.99 -9.22 7.55
N THR A 149 9.63 -10.28 6.82
CA THR A 149 8.81 -10.18 5.60
C THR A 149 7.42 -9.63 5.92
N TRP A 150 6.77 -10.15 6.96
CA TRP A 150 5.46 -9.65 7.38
C TRP A 150 5.49 -8.15 7.71
N ILE A 151 6.56 -7.67 8.35
CA ILE A 151 6.73 -6.26 8.71
C ILE A 151 7.06 -5.42 7.47
N LEU A 152 8.07 -5.80 6.69
CA LEU A 152 8.71 -4.92 5.69
C LEU A 152 8.33 -5.18 4.25
N MET A 153 8.06 -6.43 3.87
CA MET A 153 8.01 -6.76 2.46
C MET A 153 6.78 -6.17 1.81
N ARG A 154 7.02 -5.20 0.94
CA ARG A 154 6.07 -4.67 -0.02
C ARG A 154 6.55 -5.09 -1.41
N GLY A 155 5.63 -5.60 -2.23
CA GLY A 155 6.01 -6.16 -3.53
C GLY A 155 6.66 -5.09 -4.42
N GLN A 156 7.74 -5.43 -5.12
CA GLN A 156 8.26 -4.61 -6.22
C GLN A 156 7.26 -4.70 -7.38
N ARG A 157 6.51 -3.62 -7.63
CA ARG A 157 5.35 -3.68 -8.53
C ARG A 157 5.59 -3.01 -9.86
N TYR A 158 5.10 -3.69 -10.88
CA TYR A 158 4.86 -3.10 -12.19
C TYR A 158 3.47 -2.45 -12.19
N GLN A 159 3.38 -1.23 -11.61
CA GLN A 159 2.13 -0.46 -11.52
C GLN A 159 1.48 -0.15 -12.89
N VAL A 160 2.24 -0.29 -13.97
CA VAL A 160 1.75 -0.16 -15.36
C VAL A 160 1.03 -1.42 -15.87
N LEU A 161 1.04 -2.51 -15.10
CA LEU A 161 0.45 -3.80 -15.45
C LEU A 161 -0.68 -4.19 -14.49
N GLU A 162 -1.33 -3.22 -13.84
CA GLU A 162 -2.46 -3.51 -12.95
C GLU A 162 -3.67 -3.97 -13.77
N LYS A 163 -3.95 -3.30 -14.89
CA LYS A 163 -5.08 -3.68 -15.76
C LYS A 163 -4.97 -5.13 -16.24
N GLU A 164 -3.82 -5.53 -16.75
CA GLU A 164 -3.57 -6.85 -17.31
C GLU A 164 -3.76 -7.93 -16.25
N PHE A 165 -3.20 -7.70 -15.05
CA PHE A 165 -3.37 -8.60 -13.92
C PHE A 165 -4.85 -8.73 -13.52
N PHE A 166 -5.53 -7.61 -13.31
CA PHE A 166 -6.92 -7.63 -12.83
C PHE A 166 -7.90 -8.12 -13.89
N VAL A 167 -7.69 -7.84 -15.18
CA VAL A 167 -8.47 -8.47 -16.26
C VAL A 167 -8.30 -9.98 -16.15
N PHE A 168 -7.07 -10.48 -16.11
CA PHE A 168 -6.81 -11.91 -16.05
C PHE A 168 -7.40 -12.58 -14.80
N ALA A 169 -7.26 -11.95 -13.64
CA ALA A 169 -7.68 -12.50 -12.36
C ALA A 169 -9.20 -12.40 -12.10
N LEU A 170 -9.85 -11.35 -12.60
CA LEU A 170 -11.28 -11.10 -12.37
C LEU A 170 -12.17 -11.64 -13.50
N ASN A 171 -11.65 -11.89 -14.70
CA ASN A 171 -12.44 -12.37 -15.83
C ASN A 171 -13.23 -13.66 -15.56
N PRO A 172 -12.73 -14.65 -14.78
CA PRO A 172 -13.55 -15.79 -14.40
C PRO A 172 -14.82 -15.40 -13.64
N HIS A 173 -14.90 -14.20 -13.08
CA HIS A 173 -16.00 -13.73 -12.23
C HIS A 173 -16.76 -12.53 -12.85
N ASP A 174 -16.58 -12.23 -14.14
CA ASP A 174 -17.12 -11.03 -14.81
C ASP A 174 -18.64 -10.88 -14.67
N ASP A 175 -19.40 -11.95 -14.91
CA ASP A 175 -20.86 -11.95 -14.80
C ASP A 175 -21.33 -11.67 -13.36
N ALA A 176 -20.67 -12.25 -12.35
CA ALA A 176 -20.98 -12.02 -10.95
C ALA A 176 -20.66 -10.56 -10.56
N LEU A 177 -19.52 -10.04 -11.01
CA LEU A 177 -19.15 -8.63 -10.81
C LEU A 177 -20.19 -7.69 -11.43
N ARG A 178 -20.66 -7.98 -12.66
CA ARG A 178 -21.71 -7.20 -13.33
C ARG A 178 -23.02 -7.24 -12.57
N ARG A 179 -23.44 -8.41 -12.07
CA ARG A 179 -24.66 -8.56 -11.29
C ARG A 179 -24.62 -7.76 -9.98
N VAL A 180 -23.48 -7.79 -9.28
CA VAL A 180 -23.35 -7.20 -7.94
C VAL A 180 -23.04 -5.70 -7.98
N TYR A 181 -22.10 -5.29 -8.83
CA TYR A 181 -21.56 -3.92 -8.85
C TYR A 181 -21.95 -3.12 -10.10
N GLY A 182 -22.60 -3.74 -11.09
CA GLY A 182 -22.92 -3.09 -12.36
C GLY A 182 -21.71 -2.87 -13.29
N MET A 183 -20.54 -3.41 -12.93
CA MET A 183 -19.30 -3.36 -13.71
C MET A 183 -18.66 -4.73 -13.81
N GLY A 184 -18.04 -5.03 -14.96
CA GLY A 184 -17.31 -6.27 -15.16
C GLY A 184 -15.82 -6.15 -14.86
N ALA A 185 -15.11 -7.24 -15.11
CA ALA A 185 -13.69 -7.38 -14.85
C ALA A 185 -12.85 -6.35 -15.63
N LEU A 186 -13.20 -6.08 -16.88
CA LEU A 186 -12.47 -5.13 -17.73
C LEU A 186 -12.59 -3.69 -17.22
N GLU A 187 -13.79 -3.26 -16.87
CA GLU A 187 -14.07 -1.92 -16.37
C GLU A 187 -13.44 -1.69 -14.99
N ILE A 188 -13.54 -2.69 -14.10
CA ILE A 188 -12.90 -2.61 -12.78
C ILE A 188 -11.39 -2.56 -12.91
N ALA A 189 -10.79 -3.44 -13.72
CA ALA A 189 -9.34 -3.45 -13.95
C ALA A 189 -8.83 -2.12 -14.54
N ALA A 190 -9.62 -1.48 -15.43
CA ALA A 190 -9.29 -0.15 -15.93
C ALA A 190 -9.31 0.90 -14.82
N GLY A 191 -10.31 0.91 -13.94
CA GLY A 191 -10.36 1.82 -12.79
C GLY A 191 -9.19 1.63 -11.81
N ILE A 192 -8.75 0.38 -11.58
CA ILE A 192 -7.58 0.12 -10.75
C ILE A 192 -6.30 0.66 -11.39
N GLN A 193 -6.15 0.52 -12.72
CA GLN A 193 -5.04 1.09 -13.46
C GLN A 193 -5.06 2.63 -13.43
N GLU A 194 -6.24 3.25 -13.57
CA GLU A 194 -6.41 4.71 -13.44
C GLU A 194 -5.96 5.19 -12.05
N SER A 195 -6.31 4.48 -10.98
CA SER A 195 -5.83 4.78 -9.62
C SER A 195 -4.31 4.64 -9.49
N ALA A 196 -3.72 3.60 -10.09
CA ALA A 196 -2.25 3.42 -10.07
C ALA A 196 -1.54 4.52 -10.86
N ASP A 197 -2.08 4.91 -12.02
CA ASP A 197 -1.55 5.98 -12.85
C ASP A 197 -1.70 7.37 -12.19
N ALA A 198 -2.76 7.60 -11.40
CA ALA A 198 -2.90 8.82 -10.62
C ALA A 198 -1.74 9.01 -9.63
N VAL A 199 -1.28 7.95 -8.96
CA VAL A 199 -0.13 8.04 -8.06
C VAL A 199 1.19 8.18 -8.83
N ARG A 200 1.34 7.40 -9.92
CA ARG A 200 2.57 7.32 -10.71
C ARG A 200 2.85 8.57 -11.55
N LEU A 201 1.83 9.13 -12.17
CA LEU A 201 1.92 10.26 -13.10
C LEU A 201 1.33 11.55 -12.53
N GLY A 202 0.41 11.47 -11.56
CA GLY A 202 -0.36 12.62 -11.10
C GLY A 202 0.49 13.72 -10.50
N HIS A 203 1.59 13.40 -9.81
CA HIS A 203 2.48 14.43 -9.27
C HIS A 203 3.14 15.30 -10.35
N ASP A 204 3.71 14.69 -11.40
CA ASP A 204 4.33 15.44 -12.51
C ASP A 204 3.25 16.23 -13.29
N GLN A 205 2.09 15.63 -13.51
CA GLN A 205 0.95 16.31 -14.14
C GLN A 205 0.48 17.52 -13.31
N ALA A 206 0.35 17.36 -12.00
CA ALA A 206 -0.05 18.41 -11.08
C ALA A 206 1.00 19.52 -10.99
N VAL A 207 2.31 19.19 -10.93
CA VAL A 207 3.38 20.20 -10.99
C VAL A 207 3.27 21.04 -12.26
N ARG A 208 3.12 20.40 -13.44
CA ARG A 208 3.00 21.13 -14.71
C ARG A 208 1.74 21.98 -14.76
N ALA A 209 0.61 21.45 -14.30
CA ALA A 209 -0.66 22.18 -14.28
C ALA A 209 -0.60 23.40 -13.36
N LEU A 210 0.01 23.26 -12.18
CA LEU A 210 0.16 24.35 -11.22
C LEU A 210 1.15 25.41 -11.73
N MET A 211 2.33 25.00 -12.22
CA MET A 211 3.32 25.92 -12.78
C MET A 211 2.76 26.70 -13.98
N GLY A 212 2.10 26.03 -14.92
CA GLY A 212 1.47 26.68 -16.06
C GLY A 212 0.39 27.69 -15.66
N SER A 213 -0.36 27.39 -14.60
CA SER A 213 -1.38 28.31 -14.07
C SER A 213 -0.76 29.52 -13.37
N ILE A 214 0.35 29.33 -12.64
CA ILE A 214 1.11 30.44 -12.01
C ILE A 214 1.68 31.37 -13.09
N GLU A 215 2.31 30.82 -14.12
CA GLU A 215 2.86 31.61 -15.23
C GLU A 215 1.78 32.39 -15.99
N ASP A 216 0.61 31.78 -16.19
CA ASP A 216 -0.53 32.45 -16.82
C ASP A 216 -1.07 33.60 -15.98
N ALA A 217 -1.26 33.37 -14.68
CA ALA A 217 -1.67 34.40 -13.74
C ALA A 217 -0.64 35.55 -13.67
N GLN A 218 0.66 35.23 -13.65
CA GLN A 218 1.72 36.24 -13.67
C GLN A 218 1.70 37.08 -14.95
N ARG A 219 1.48 36.47 -16.12
CA ARG A 219 1.33 37.19 -17.39
C ARG A 219 0.09 38.09 -17.37
N PHE A 220 -1.02 37.61 -16.83
CA PHE A 220 -2.24 38.39 -16.70
C PHE A 220 -2.04 39.61 -15.80
N VAL A 221 -1.47 39.42 -14.60
CA VAL A 221 -1.16 40.50 -13.65
C VAL A 221 -0.17 41.49 -14.28
N ALA A 222 0.87 41.04 -14.97
CA ALA A 222 1.82 41.94 -15.63
C ALA A 222 1.20 42.78 -16.76
N SER A 223 0.12 42.29 -17.37
CA SER A 223 -0.61 43.00 -18.44
C SER A 223 -1.67 43.99 -17.93
N HIS A 224 -1.98 43.96 -16.63
CA HIS A 224 -2.93 44.86 -15.98
C HIS A 224 -2.17 45.70 -14.94
N ASP A 225 -2.26 47.03 -14.99
CA ASP A 225 -1.58 47.93 -14.04
C ASP A 225 -2.25 47.91 -12.65
N GLN A 226 -2.26 46.75 -12.03
CA GLN A 226 -2.94 46.42 -10.78
C GLN A 226 -1.96 45.81 -9.78
N SER A 227 -2.35 45.83 -8.50
CA SER A 227 -1.61 45.08 -7.49
C SER A 227 -1.69 43.57 -7.76
N ALA A 228 -0.66 42.82 -7.34
CA ALA A 228 -0.62 41.37 -7.53
C ALA A 228 -1.85 40.65 -6.95
N THR A 229 -2.38 41.13 -5.82
CA THR A 229 -3.56 40.57 -5.16
C THR A 229 -4.83 40.81 -5.98
N GLU A 230 -5.03 42.02 -6.48
CA GLU A 230 -6.22 42.38 -7.28
C GLU A 230 -6.19 41.69 -8.64
N GLY A 231 -5.03 41.70 -9.32
CA GLY A 231 -4.88 41.04 -10.62
C GLY A 231 -5.02 39.51 -10.52
N MET A 232 -4.60 38.90 -9.41
CA MET A 232 -4.83 37.46 -9.16
C MET A 232 -6.31 37.15 -8.92
N ALA A 233 -7.00 37.98 -8.13
CA ALA A 233 -8.44 37.83 -7.91
C ALA A 233 -9.24 38.00 -9.21
N GLN A 234 -8.85 38.96 -10.05
CA GLN A 234 -9.45 39.17 -11.36
C GLN A 234 -9.14 38.00 -12.32
N TRP A 235 -7.89 37.52 -12.36
CA TRP A 235 -7.53 36.34 -13.16
C TRP A 235 -8.38 35.13 -12.78
N MET A 236 -8.51 34.83 -11.48
CA MET A 236 -9.34 33.73 -10.98
C MET A 236 -10.81 33.86 -11.41
N ALA A 237 -11.35 35.08 -11.42
CA ALA A 237 -12.72 35.35 -11.83
C ALA A 237 -12.93 35.18 -13.34
N GLU A 238 -11.96 35.61 -14.16
CA GLU A 238 -12.04 35.56 -15.63
C GLU A 238 -11.61 34.20 -16.21
N HIS A 239 -10.74 33.46 -15.53
CA HIS A 239 -10.12 32.22 -15.98
C HIS A 239 -10.57 31.04 -15.10
N THR A 240 -11.88 30.82 -14.99
CA THR A 240 -12.48 29.82 -14.08
C THR A 240 -11.94 28.40 -14.28
N GLU A 241 -11.75 27.95 -15.52
CA GLU A 241 -11.26 26.59 -15.80
C GLU A 241 -9.77 26.41 -15.46
N PRO A 242 -8.83 27.30 -15.88
CA PRO A 242 -7.46 27.32 -15.36
C PRO A 242 -7.37 27.39 -13.84
N ALA A 243 -8.15 28.25 -13.19
CA ALA A 243 -8.20 28.37 -11.73
C ALA A 243 -8.63 27.06 -11.06
N LYS A 244 -9.65 26.39 -11.60
CA LYS A 244 -10.10 25.08 -11.12
C LYS A 244 -9.02 24.02 -11.28
N ARG A 245 -8.34 23.97 -12.43
CA ARG A 245 -7.22 23.04 -12.65
C ARG A 245 -6.06 23.29 -11.68
N ALA A 246 -5.74 24.56 -11.40
CA ALA A 246 -4.72 24.92 -10.42
C ALA A 246 -5.11 24.45 -9.00
N SER A 247 -6.38 24.61 -8.63
CA SER A 247 -6.90 24.11 -7.35
C SER A 247 -6.82 22.59 -7.22
N ILE A 248 -7.17 21.86 -8.28
CA ILE A 248 -7.06 20.39 -8.31
C ILE A 248 -5.59 19.96 -8.21
N ALA A 249 -4.71 20.63 -8.96
CA ALA A 249 -3.28 20.35 -8.90
C ALA A 249 -2.66 20.64 -7.52
N PHE A 250 -3.13 21.69 -6.85
CA PHE A 250 -2.73 21.99 -5.47
C PHE A 250 -3.17 20.88 -4.52
N ASP A 251 -4.42 20.43 -4.61
CA ASP A 251 -4.95 19.31 -3.81
C ASP A 251 -4.16 18.01 -4.07
N ASP A 252 -3.85 17.72 -5.33
CA ASP A 252 -3.06 16.55 -5.73
C ASP A 252 -1.64 16.58 -5.14
N LEU A 253 -0.99 17.75 -5.08
CA LEU A 253 0.37 17.88 -4.56
C LEU A 253 0.46 17.94 -3.04
N PHE A 254 -0.51 18.57 -2.38
CA PHE A 254 -0.36 18.99 -0.98
C PHE A 254 -1.46 18.48 -0.05
N GLN A 255 -2.57 17.95 -0.58
CA GLN A 255 -3.73 17.51 0.21
C GLN A 255 -4.16 16.09 -0.12
N GLY A 256 -3.20 15.25 -0.55
CA GLY A 256 -3.44 13.82 -0.79
C GLY A 256 -4.36 13.57 -1.97
N GLY A 257 -4.52 14.55 -2.87
CA GLY A 257 -5.49 14.45 -3.94
C GLY A 257 -5.21 13.32 -4.94
N ILE A 258 -3.93 13.02 -5.19
CA ILE A 258 -3.50 11.86 -5.97
C ILE A 258 -3.99 10.51 -5.41
N CYS A 259 -4.32 10.45 -4.12
CA CYS A 259 -4.83 9.26 -3.47
C CYS A 259 -6.35 9.10 -3.61
N ASN A 260 -7.08 10.12 -4.08
CA ASN A 260 -8.54 10.09 -4.17
C ASN A 260 -8.99 9.22 -5.36
N VAL A 261 -9.38 7.98 -5.06
CA VAL A 261 -9.86 6.99 -6.03
C VAL A 261 -11.22 7.37 -6.61
N SER A 262 -12.08 8.02 -5.81
CA SER A 262 -13.39 8.49 -6.27
C SER A 262 -13.27 9.55 -7.36
N ARG A 263 -12.26 10.44 -7.27
CA ARG A 263 -11.95 11.42 -8.32
C ARG A 263 -11.31 10.78 -9.55
N HIS A 264 -10.34 9.89 -9.35
CA HIS A 264 -9.46 9.43 -10.43
C HIS A 264 -9.99 8.23 -11.19
N THR A 265 -11.09 7.61 -10.74
CA THR A 265 -11.64 6.40 -11.35
C THR A 265 -13.14 6.50 -11.60
N ARG A 266 -13.67 5.57 -12.39
CA ARG A 266 -15.12 5.41 -12.60
C ARG A 266 -15.71 4.22 -11.85
N LEU A 267 -15.00 3.72 -10.84
CA LEU A 267 -15.46 2.59 -10.04
C LEU A 267 -16.78 2.95 -9.32
N PRO A 268 -17.74 2.02 -9.22
CA PRO A 268 -19.04 2.31 -8.64
C PRO A 268 -18.90 2.51 -7.14
N ALA A 269 -19.67 3.46 -6.58
CA ALA A 269 -19.63 3.78 -5.15
C ALA A 269 -19.81 2.53 -4.27
N LEU A 270 -20.68 1.60 -4.66
CA LEU A 270 -20.89 0.34 -3.94
C LEU A 270 -19.63 -0.52 -3.81
N LEU A 271 -18.80 -0.57 -4.87
CA LEU A 271 -17.52 -1.29 -4.84
C LEU A 271 -16.50 -0.54 -4.00
N LEU A 272 -16.46 0.80 -4.11
CA LEU A 272 -15.56 1.62 -3.32
C LEU A 272 -15.88 1.52 -1.82
N ASP A 273 -17.16 1.56 -1.42
CA ASP A 273 -17.61 1.42 -0.04
C ASP A 273 -17.21 0.04 0.54
N ASP A 274 -17.35 -1.03 -0.22
CA ASP A 274 -16.93 -2.39 0.18
C ASP A 274 -15.43 -2.53 0.43
N LEU A 275 -14.64 -1.72 -0.28
CA LEU A 275 -13.20 -1.69 -0.21
C LEU A 275 -12.67 -0.63 0.76
N SER A 276 -13.57 0.14 1.39
CA SER A 276 -13.24 1.22 2.31
C SER A 276 -13.60 0.89 3.75
N TYR A 277 -12.73 1.32 4.66
CA TYR A 277 -13.15 1.62 6.02
C TYR A 277 -13.77 3.01 6.09
N GLU A 278 -14.85 3.15 6.85
CA GLU A 278 -15.21 4.45 7.44
C GLU A 278 -14.22 4.81 8.54
N VAL A 279 -14.10 6.10 8.85
CA VAL A 279 -13.24 6.56 9.95
C VAL A 279 -13.69 5.93 11.26
N ALA A 280 -12.75 5.32 11.98
CA ALA A 280 -12.98 4.61 13.24
C ALA A 280 -13.91 3.37 13.18
N GLU A 281 -14.09 2.74 12.00
CA GLU A 281 -14.84 1.49 11.83
C GLU A 281 -14.09 0.25 12.35
N GLU A 282 -12.78 0.17 12.13
CA GLU A 282 -11.95 -0.99 12.47
C GLU A 282 -11.61 -1.00 13.97
N THR A 283 -11.86 -2.13 14.65
CA THR A 283 -11.75 -2.20 16.11
C THR A 283 -10.65 -3.14 16.60
N GLU A 284 -10.06 -3.96 15.73
CA GLU A 284 -9.16 -5.03 16.13
C GLU A 284 -7.71 -4.56 16.21
N PHE A 285 -7.23 -3.70 15.30
CA PHE A 285 -5.80 -3.42 15.18
C PHE A 285 -5.23 -2.79 16.46
N PHE A 286 -5.88 -1.76 17.00
CA PHE A 286 -5.58 -1.18 18.32
C PHE A 286 -6.44 -1.73 19.46
N GLY A 287 -7.20 -2.81 19.21
CA GLY A 287 -7.99 -3.47 20.24
C GLY A 287 -7.13 -4.12 21.33
N PRO A 288 -7.72 -4.55 22.47
CA PRO A 288 -6.99 -5.23 23.53
C PRO A 288 -6.35 -6.56 23.04
N GLY A 289 -5.34 -7.04 23.76
CA GLY A 289 -4.64 -8.30 23.48
C GLY A 289 -3.19 -8.10 23.04
N THR A 290 -2.49 -9.20 22.76
CA THR A 290 -1.07 -9.18 22.38
C THR A 290 -0.83 -8.36 21.11
N TYR A 291 0.27 -7.61 21.05
CA TYR A 291 0.74 -6.91 19.86
C TYR A 291 -0.14 -5.72 19.44
N SER A 292 -0.88 -5.11 20.37
CA SER A 292 -1.85 -4.04 20.05
C SER A 292 -1.21 -2.86 19.33
N GLY A 293 -1.73 -2.50 18.16
CA GLY A 293 -1.22 -1.43 17.31
C GLY A 293 0.14 -1.71 16.65
N THR A 294 0.75 -2.87 16.87
CA THR A 294 2.08 -3.17 16.34
C THR A 294 2.01 -3.84 14.96
N PRO A 295 3.11 -3.87 14.19
CA PRO A 295 3.13 -4.51 12.87
C PRO A 295 2.92 -6.03 12.88
N PHE A 296 2.94 -6.67 14.06
CA PHE A 296 2.68 -8.11 14.20
C PHE A 296 1.18 -8.46 14.12
N ARG A 297 0.29 -7.46 14.16
CA ARG A 297 -1.14 -7.64 13.83
C ARG A 297 -1.38 -7.45 12.33
N THR A 298 -2.50 -7.99 11.85
CA THR A 298 -2.98 -7.71 10.50
C THR A 298 -3.36 -6.24 10.39
N LEU A 299 -2.62 -5.50 9.57
CA LEU A 299 -2.92 -4.10 9.25
C LEU A 299 -4.31 -3.98 8.59
N PRO A 300 -5.11 -2.97 8.95
CA PRO A 300 -6.43 -2.72 8.34
C PRO A 300 -6.37 -2.65 6.81
N ALA A 301 -5.34 -2.01 6.25
CA ALA A 301 -5.15 -1.87 4.81
C ALA A 301 -5.03 -3.20 4.04
N ARG A 302 -4.70 -4.31 4.73
CA ARG A 302 -4.66 -5.68 4.16
C ARG A 302 -6.05 -6.34 4.09
N LYS A 303 -7.03 -5.80 4.82
CA LYS A 303 -8.43 -6.23 4.82
C LYS A 303 -9.25 -5.39 3.83
N LYS A 304 -9.19 -4.06 3.95
CA LYS A 304 -9.82 -3.10 3.05
C LYS A 304 -8.78 -2.06 2.63
N PRO A 305 -8.46 -1.91 1.33
CA PRO A 305 -7.35 -1.06 0.89
C PRO A 305 -7.62 0.45 1.01
N PHE A 306 -8.89 0.86 1.10
CA PHE A 306 -9.28 2.27 1.08
C PHE A 306 -9.75 2.76 2.45
N ILE A 307 -9.70 4.08 2.60
CA ILE A 307 -10.31 4.81 3.70
C ILE A 307 -11.27 5.86 3.13
N LYS A 308 -12.45 6.00 3.72
CA LYS A 308 -13.44 6.98 3.32
C LYS A 308 -13.28 8.26 4.14
N LEU A 309 -13.10 9.38 3.45
CA LEU A 309 -12.89 10.71 4.04
C LEU A 309 -13.81 11.69 3.32
N ASP A 310 -14.71 12.34 4.07
CA ASP A 310 -15.70 13.29 3.55
C ASP A 310 -16.55 12.73 2.39
N GLY A 311 -16.91 11.44 2.46
CA GLY A 311 -17.70 10.74 1.44
C GLY A 311 -16.90 10.24 0.22
N GLU A 312 -15.62 10.59 0.12
CA GLU A 312 -14.72 10.20 -0.96
C GLU A 312 -13.74 9.10 -0.50
N HIS A 313 -13.21 8.31 -1.43
CA HIS A 313 -12.44 7.10 -1.11
C HIS A 313 -10.96 7.28 -1.46
N TYR A 314 -10.09 7.02 -0.49
CA TYR A 314 -8.66 7.29 -0.59
C TYR A 314 -7.84 6.01 -0.48
N LEU A 315 -6.91 5.83 -1.41
CA LEU A 315 -5.87 4.80 -1.38
C LEU A 315 -4.59 5.42 -0.82
N THR A 316 -4.33 5.20 0.47
CA THR A 316 -3.19 5.84 1.15
C THR A 316 -1.85 5.41 0.57
N ASP A 317 -1.70 4.15 0.17
CA ASP A 317 -0.52 3.62 -0.49
C ASP A 317 -0.90 2.73 -1.69
N PRO A 318 -0.30 2.94 -2.87
CA PRO A 318 -0.61 2.16 -4.07
C PRO A 318 -0.30 0.66 -3.91
N SER A 319 0.56 0.28 -2.97
CA SER A 319 0.82 -1.14 -2.69
C SER A 319 -0.39 -1.83 -2.07
N PHE A 320 -1.41 -1.14 -1.56
CA PHE A 320 -2.63 -1.83 -1.11
C PHE A 320 -3.57 -2.20 -2.25
N ALA A 321 -3.49 -1.52 -3.40
CA ALA A 321 -4.37 -1.80 -4.53
C ALA A 321 -4.25 -3.27 -4.98
N ARG A 322 -3.04 -3.77 -5.30
CA ARG A 322 -2.92 -5.19 -5.71
C ARG A 322 -2.95 -6.20 -4.56
N ASP A 323 -2.38 -5.91 -3.39
CA ASP A 323 -2.30 -6.92 -2.31
C ASP A 323 -3.65 -7.22 -1.65
N SER A 324 -4.46 -6.20 -1.46
CA SER A 324 -5.69 -6.30 -0.65
C SER A 324 -6.93 -6.30 -1.52
N MET A 325 -6.95 -5.51 -2.61
CA MET A 325 -8.17 -5.29 -3.37
C MET A 325 -8.68 -6.57 -4.03
N TYR A 326 -7.81 -7.37 -4.65
CA TYR A 326 -8.24 -8.65 -5.24
C TYR A 326 -8.94 -9.54 -4.20
N ARG A 327 -8.32 -9.72 -3.03
CA ARG A 327 -8.88 -10.56 -1.95
C ARG A 327 -10.15 -9.97 -1.37
N ALA A 328 -10.17 -8.67 -1.11
CA ALA A 328 -11.33 -7.96 -0.57
C ALA A 328 -12.51 -7.99 -1.55
N MET A 329 -12.26 -7.81 -2.84
CA MET A 329 -13.27 -7.89 -3.89
C MET A 329 -13.92 -9.27 -3.95
N LEU A 330 -13.12 -10.34 -4.01
CA LEU A 330 -13.68 -11.69 -4.10
C LEU A 330 -14.43 -12.07 -2.81
N HIS A 331 -13.93 -11.63 -1.66
CA HIS A 331 -14.63 -11.81 -0.38
C HIS A 331 -15.99 -11.11 -0.37
N ASN A 332 -16.04 -9.83 -0.76
CA ASN A 332 -17.28 -9.06 -0.78
C ASN A 332 -18.24 -9.55 -1.86
N LEU A 333 -17.74 -10.06 -2.99
CA LEU A 333 -18.55 -10.70 -4.01
C LEU A 333 -19.30 -11.91 -3.45
N LEU A 334 -18.63 -12.75 -2.65
CA LEU A 334 -19.25 -13.90 -1.96
C LEU A 334 -20.26 -13.50 -0.88
N ILE A 335 -20.04 -12.37 -0.20
CA ILE A 335 -21.00 -11.83 0.77
C ILE A 335 -22.26 -11.32 0.07
N ARG A 336 -22.10 -10.65 -1.08
CA ARG A 336 -23.21 -10.01 -1.80
C ARG A 336 -24.00 -10.97 -2.67
N ASP A 337 -23.36 -11.96 -3.27
CA ASP A 337 -24.00 -13.02 -4.06
C ASP A 337 -23.82 -14.38 -3.35
N ILE A 338 -24.63 -14.62 -2.33
CA ILE A 338 -24.56 -15.85 -1.50
C ILE A 338 -24.72 -17.12 -2.35
N GLY A 339 -25.49 -17.04 -3.46
CA GLY A 339 -25.68 -18.15 -4.39
C GLY A 339 -24.45 -18.49 -5.23
N TYR A 340 -23.47 -17.59 -5.30
CA TYR A 340 -22.28 -17.74 -6.14
C TYR A 340 -21.21 -18.65 -5.53
N SER A 341 -21.33 -19.08 -4.27
CA SER A 341 -20.22 -19.73 -3.56
C SER A 341 -19.66 -20.99 -4.23
N ASP A 342 -20.52 -21.87 -4.74
CA ASP A 342 -20.06 -23.12 -5.36
C ASP A 342 -19.46 -22.89 -6.75
N GLU A 343 -20.11 -22.03 -7.54
CA GLU A 343 -19.61 -21.61 -8.84
C GLU A 343 -18.27 -20.85 -8.72
N PHE A 344 -18.13 -20.01 -7.69
CA PHE A 344 -16.89 -19.33 -7.36
C PHE A 344 -15.75 -20.31 -7.12
N LYS A 345 -15.96 -21.35 -6.31
CA LYS A 345 -14.94 -22.36 -6.00
C LYS A 345 -14.49 -23.10 -7.27
N GLU A 346 -15.43 -23.50 -8.11
CA GLU A 346 -15.15 -24.19 -9.37
C GLU A 346 -14.32 -23.30 -10.31
N ARG A 347 -14.76 -22.06 -10.53
CA ARG A 347 -14.06 -21.09 -11.39
C ARG A 347 -12.68 -20.72 -10.84
N GLN A 348 -12.55 -20.54 -9.53
CA GLN A 348 -11.28 -20.23 -8.88
C GLN A 348 -10.30 -21.40 -8.98
N LYS A 349 -10.79 -22.65 -8.83
CA LYS A 349 -9.98 -23.86 -9.03
C LYS A 349 -9.44 -23.92 -10.45
N GLU A 350 -10.33 -23.90 -11.46
CA GLU A 350 -9.93 -23.97 -12.87
C GLU A 350 -8.98 -22.83 -13.25
N TRP A 351 -9.27 -21.61 -12.80
CA TRP A 351 -8.39 -20.46 -13.04
C TRP A 351 -7.00 -20.69 -12.45
N SER A 352 -6.91 -21.12 -11.17
CA SER A 352 -5.62 -21.31 -10.50
C SER A 352 -4.78 -22.44 -11.12
N GLU A 353 -5.42 -23.53 -11.55
CA GLU A 353 -4.74 -24.67 -12.17
C GLU A 353 -4.28 -24.37 -13.60
N THR A 354 -5.01 -23.52 -14.33
CA THR A 354 -4.68 -23.19 -15.72
C THR A 354 -3.83 -21.93 -15.87
N ALA A 355 -3.73 -21.09 -14.82
CA ALA A 355 -3.16 -19.76 -14.93
C ALA A 355 -1.73 -19.75 -15.49
N PHE A 356 -0.85 -20.59 -14.94
CA PHE A 356 0.52 -20.71 -15.43
C PHE A 356 0.57 -21.06 -16.92
N SER A 357 -0.17 -22.09 -17.33
CA SER A 357 -0.19 -22.50 -18.73
C SER A 357 -0.79 -21.44 -19.65
N ASN A 358 -1.84 -20.73 -19.21
CA ASN A 358 -2.48 -19.70 -20.02
C ASN A 358 -1.58 -18.49 -20.25
N VAL A 359 -0.78 -18.11 -19.24
CA VAL A 359 0.17 -17.00 -19.33
C VAL A 359 1.40 -17.36 -20.17
N PHE A 360 1.89 -18.60 -20.06
CA PHE A 360 3.18 -18.98 -20.65
C PHE A 360 3.10 -19.87 -21.91
N LYS A 361 1.91 -20.25 -22.37
CA LYS A 361 1.73 -21.17 -23.51
C LYS A 361 2.48 -20.72 -24.78
N ASP A 362 2.55 -19.42 -25.01
CA ASP A 362 3.17 -18.86 -26.22
C ASP A 362 4.71 -18.91 -26.13
N GLN A 363 5.26 -18.94 -24.92
CA GLN A 363 6.69 -19.09 -24.65
C GLN A 363 7.14 -20.56 -24.65
N PHE A 364 6.21 -21.50 -24.43
CA PHE A 364 6.50 -22.94 -24.33
C PHE A 364 5.84 -23.76 -25.45
N ILE A 365 6.05 -23.34 -26.71
CA ILE A 365 5.54 -24.06 -27.89
C ILE A 365 6.10 -25.49 -27.90
N GLY A 366 5.21 -26.48 -27.94
CA GLY A 366 5.56 -27.91 -27.94
C GLY A 366 5.72 -28.53 -26.55
N ALA A 367 5.55 -27.77 -25.46
CA ALA A 367 5.55 -28.33 -24.11
C ALA A 367 4.28 -29.11 -23.81
N THR A 368 4.42 -30.19 -23.03
CA THR A 368 3.30 -30.97 -22.50
C THR A 368 2.87 -30.38 -21.16
N ILE A 369 1.60 -30.00 -21.03
CA ILE A 369 1.03 -29.54 -19.76
C ILE A 369 0.55 -30.74 -18.96
N LEU A 370 1.14 -30.95 -17.78
CA LEU A 370 0.67 -31.93 -16.81
C LEU A 370 -0.21 -31.21 -15.78
N ARG A 371 -1.40 -31.76 -15.51
CA ARG A 371 -2.36 -31.25 -14.52
C ARG A 371 -2.52 -32.28 -13.39
N GLU A 372 -2.94 -31.82 -12.22
CA GLU A 372 -3.19 -32.67 -11.05
C GLU A 372 -1.99 -33.53 -10.64
N CYS A 373 -0.78 -32.98 -10.77
CA CYS A 373 0.47 -33.66 -10.39
C CYS A 373 0.51 -33.90 -8.87
N TRP A 374 0.37 -35.17 -8.48
CA TRP A 374 0.57 -35.57 -7.09
C TRP A 374 2.05 -35.59 -6.74
N ILE A 375 2.47 -34.75 -5.79
CA ILE A 375 3.82 -34.79 -5.22
C ILE A 375 3.75 -35.61 -3.92
N PRO A 376 4.40 -36.79 -3.83
CA PRO A 376 4.44 -37.55 -2.59
C PRO A 376 5.06 -36.72 -1.47
N PRO A 377 4.53 -36.81 -0.23
CA PRO A 377 5.19 -36.21 0.91
C PRO A 377 6.61 -36.79 1.08
N ILE A 378 7.55 -35.95 1.49
CA ILE A 378 8.98 -36.29 1.67
C ILE A 378 9.19 -37.49 2.61
N SER A 379 8.19 -37.79 3.45
CA SER A 379 8.17 -38.91 4.38
C SER A 379 7.55 -40.21 3.82
N ASP A 380 7.16 -40.27 2.55
CA ASP A 380 6.60 -41.49 1.95
C ASP A 380 7.71 -42.52 1.70
N PRO A 381 7.75 -43.65 2.44
CA PRO A 381 8.81 -44.64 2.33
C PRO A 381 8.83 -45.37 0.97
N ARG A 382 7.84 -45.12 0.10
CA ARG A 382 7.80 -45.65 -1.28
C ARG A 382 8.66 -44.86 -2.26
N PHE A 383 9.13 -43.66 -1.89
CA PHE A 383 9.94 -42.79 -2.74
C PHE A 383 11.16 -42.26 -1.97
N PRO A 384 12.21 -43.08 -1.76
CA PRO A 384 13.43 -42.61 -1.10
C PRO A 384 14.09 -41.51 -1.95
N LEU A 385 14.47 -40.41 -1.30
CA LEU A 385 15.27 -39.34 -1.91
C LEU A 385 16.54 -39.95 -2.51
N ASN A 386 16.65 -39.95 -3.84
CA ASN A 386 17.92 -40.26 -4.48
C ASN A 386 18.85 -39.06 -4.24
N THR A 387 19.90 -39.27 -3.45
CA THR A 387 20.87 -38.23 -3.05
C THR A 387 21.88 -37.87 -4.14
N ASP A 388 21.71 -38.41 -5.35
CA ASP A 388 22.56 -38.05 -6.47
C ASP A 388 22.20 -36.66 -7.00
N PRO A 389 23.20 -35.81 -7.30
CA PRO A 389 22.95 -34.47 -7.80
C PRO A 389 22.19 -34.53 -9.14
N PRO A 390 21.26 -33.60 -9.40
CA PRO A 390 20.52 -33.60 -10.65
C PRO A 390 21.49 -33.41 -11.82
N VAL A 391 21.47 -34.36 -12.75
CA VAL A 391 21.97 -34.14 -14.12
C VAL A 391 20.89 -33.33 -14.83
N LEU A 392 21.30 -32.20 -15.42
CA LEU A 392 20.50 -31.13 -16.03
C LEU A 392 19.25 -31.57 -16.79
#